data_AF-A0A3M1ML19-F1
#
_entry.id   AF-A0A3M1ML19-F1
#
_cell.length_a   1.000
_cell.length_b   1.000
_cell.length_c   1.000
_cell.angle_alpha   90.00
_cell.angle_beta   90.00
_cell.angle_gamma   90.00
#
_symmetry.space_group_name_H-M   'P 1'
#
loop_
_entity.id
_entity.type
_entity.pdbx_description
1 polymer ?
#
loop_
_entity_poly.entity_id
_entity_poly.type
_entity_poly.pdbx_seq_one_letter_code
_entity_poly.pdbx_strand_id
1 'polypeptide(L)'
;MRESTMPLDLPDGSERLLTPCLLLYPERVLHNLKQSIVIAGDASRLRPHVKTHKCPNIVQMALELGIRRHKCATLREAAMLAECGVEDVLIAYPMVGTNTARLAELVAA
;
A
#
# COMPACT_ATOMS: atom_id res chain seq x y z
N MET A 1 8.20 10.61 -32.66
CA MET A 1 8.77 9.86 -31.52
C MET A 1 9.59 10.85 -30.72
N ARG A 2 9.17 11.21 -29.50
CA ARG A 2 10.04 11.98 -28.61
C ARG A 2 10.99 10.99 -27.96
N GLU A 3 12.29 11.14 -28.22
CA GLU A 3 13.33 10.46 -27.45
C GLU A 3 13.13 10.85 -25.98
N SER A 4 12.69 9.89 -25.15
CA SER A 4 12.55 10.08 -23.72
C SER A 4 13.89 9.75 -23.07
N THR A 5 14.90 10.57 -23.36
CA THR A 5 16.22 10.55 -22.70
C THR A 5 16.22 11.49 -21.50
N MET A 6 15.19 11.40 -20.64
CA MET A 6 15.41 11.83 -19.26
C MET A 6 16.20 10.72 -18.59
N PRO A 7 17.44 10.94 -18.13
CA PRO A 7 18.11 9.96 -17.31
C PRO A 7 17.18 9.65 -16.13
N LEU A 8 16.87 8.36 -15.95
CA LEU A 8 16.22 7.92 -14.73
C LEU A 8 17.15 8.35 -13.60
N ASP A 9 16.65 9.23 -12.74
CA ASP A 9 17.30 9.69 -11.52
C ASP A 9 17.38 8.49 -10.55
N LEU A 10 18.34 7.60 -10.83
CA LEU A 10 18.57 6.39 -10.06
C LEU A 10 19.32 6.77 -8.79
N PRO A 11 18.97 6.16 -7.64
CA PRO A 11 19.65 6.44 -6.40
C PRO A 11 21.12 5.99 -6.47
N ASP A 12 21.98 6.68 -5.73
CA ASP A 12 23.37 6.30 -5.56
C ASP A 12 23.48 4.84 -5.09
N GLY A 13 24.38 4.06 -5.70
CA GLY A 13 24.55 2.64 -5.39
C GLY A 13 23.66 1.69 -6.20
N SER A 14 22.78 2.22 -7.05
CA SER A 14 21.90 1.42 -7.92
C SER A 14 22.67 0.55 -8.91
N GLU A 15 23.91 0.89 -9.24
CA GLU A 15 24.80 0.11 -10.11
C GLU A 15 25.15 -1.27 -9.54
N ARG A 16 24.97 -1.47 -8.23
CA ARG A 16 25.21 -2.75 -7.54
C ARG A 16 23.97 -3.64 -7.49
N LEU A 17 22.82 -3.17 -7.96
CA LEU A 17 21.56 -3.92 -7.89
C LEU A 17 21.47 -4.93 -9.03
N LEU A 18 21.05 -6.14 -8.71
CA LEU A 18 20.74 -7.15 -9.71
C LEU A 18 19.45 -6.76 -10.45
N THR A 19 19.46 -6.95 -11.77
CA THR A 19 18.31 -6.68 -12.63
C THR A 19 17.64 -8.00 -13.08
N PRO A 20 16.30 -8.03 -13.23
CA PRO A 20 15.36 -6.95 -12.96
C PRO A 20 15.08 -6.78 -11.46
N CYS A 21 15.00 -5.53 -11.00
CA CYS A 21 14.53 -5.20 -9.67
C CYS A 21 13.48 -4.09 -9.72
N LEU A 22 12.60 -4.06 -8.71
CA LEU A 22 11.62 -3.00 -8.51
C LEU A 22 12.22 -1.95 -7.58
N LEU A 23 12.35 -0.71 -8.06
CA LEU A 23 12.79 0.43 -7.26
C LEU A 23 11.60 1.23 -6.76
N LEU A 24 11.61 1.53 -5.47
CA LEU A 24 10.67 2.43 -4.82
C LEU A 24 11.46 3.61 -4.25
N TYR A 25 10.94 4.82 -4.42
CA TYR A 25 11.54 6.05 -3.92
C TYR A 25 10.72 6.54 -2.73
N PRO A 26 11.16 6.30 -1.47
CA PRO A 26 10.35 6.59 -0.28
C PRO A 26 9.87 8.03 -0.22
N GLU A 27 10.71 8.99 -0.59
CA GLU A 27 10.34 10.41 -0.63
C GLU A 27 9.20 10.72 -1.60
N ARG A 28 9.17 10.05 -2.75
CA ARG A 28 8.09 10.21 -3.73
C ARG A 28 6.80 9.55 -3.24
N VAL A 29 6.91 8.40 -2.56
CA VAL A 29 5.77 7.74 -1.91
C VAL A 29 5.18 8.67 -0.84
N LEU A 30 6.03 9.22 0.02
CA LEU A 30 5.62 10.13 1.09
C LEU A 30 4.95 11.39 0.52
N HIS A 31 5.54 11.99 -0.52
CA HIS A 31 4.95 13.12 -1.23
C HIS A 31 3.56 12.79 -1.76
N ASN A 32 3.40 11.66 -2.45
CA ASN A 32 2.12 11.23 -3.02
C ASN A 32 1.05 10.96 -1.94
N LEU A 33 1.43 10.38 -0.80
CA LEU A 33 0.51 10.20 0.33
C LEU A 33 0.04 11.55 0.89
N LYS A 34 0.96 12.49 1.11
CA LYS A 34 0.63 13.85 1.56
C LYS A 34 -0.29 14.58 0.57
N GLN A 35 0.00 14.50 -0.72
CA GLN A 35 -0.86 15.08 -1.76
C GLN A 35 -2.25 14.44 -1.78
N SER A 36 -2.33 13.12 -1.58
CA SER A 36 -3.62 12.41 -1.50
C SER A 36 -4.47 12.91 -0.32
N ILE A 37 -3.84 13.21 0.82
CA ILE A 37 -4.51 13.79 1.99
C ILE A 37 -5.01 15.21 1.67
N VAL A 38 -4.18 16.04 1.03
CA VAL A 38 -4.59 17.39 0.61
C VAL A 38 -5.80 17.34 -0.31
N ILE A 39 -5.78 16.48 -1.32
CA ILE A 39 -6.91 16.30 -2.26
C ILE A 39 -8.17 15.82 -1.54
N ALA A 40 -8.00 14.89 -0.60
CA ALA A 40 -9.09 14.40 0.23
C ALA A 40 -9.49 15.36 1.35
N GLY A 41 -8.77 16.47 1.57
CA GLY A 41 -8.99 17.43 2.66
C GLY A 41 -8.63 16.92 4.06
N ASP A 42 -8.63 15.61 4.31
CA ASP A 42 -8.29 15.02 5.60
C ASP A 42 -7.91 13.52 5.46
N ALA A 43 -7.00 13.04 6.31
CA ALA A 43 -6.54 11.66 6.28
C ALA A 43 -7.66 10.66 6.62
N SER A 44 -8.58 11.03 7.51
CA SER A 44 -9.77 10.23 7.85
C SER A 44 -10.83 10.22 6.75
N ARG A 45 -10.60 10.83 5.58
CA ARG A 45 -11.44 10.67 4.39
C ARG A 45 -10.85 9.66 3.40
N LEU A 46 -9.62 9.20 3.63
CA LEU A 46 -8.97 8.22 2.77
C LEU A 46 -9.28 6.78 3.20
N ARG A 47 -9.26 5.90 2.19
CA ARG A 47 -9.22 4.44 2.33
C ARG A 47 -8.41 3.84 1.17
N PRO A 48 -7.07 4.03 1.17
CA PRO A 48 -6.21 3.57 0.09
C PRO A 48 -6.27 2.05 -0.07
N HIS A 49 -6.02 1.60 -1.30
CA HIS A 49 -6.05 0.20 -1.63
C HIS A 49 -4.64 -0.40 -1.63
N VAL A 50 -4.39 -1.38 -0.77
CA VAL A 50 -3.06 -2.00 -0.62
C VAL A 50 -2.63 -2.84 -1.83
N LYS A 51 -3.57 -3.23 -2.73
CA LYS A 51 -3.30 -4.10 -3.89
C LYS A 51 -2.20 -3.56 -4.81
N THR A 52 -2.02 -2.23 -4.81
CA THR A 52 -1.04 -1.55 -5.66
C THR A 52 0.39 -1.88 -5.24
N HIS A 53 0.68 -1.85 -3.94
CA HIS A 53 2.05 -1.96 -3.44
C HIS A 53 2.31 -3.21 -2.60
N LYS A 54 1.29 -3.76 -1.91
CA LYS A 54 1.39 -4.96 -1.06
C LYS A 54 2.61 -4.93 -0.12
N CYS A 55 2.97 -3.74 0.34
CA CYS A 55 4.21 -3.46 1.06
C CYS A 55 3.89 -2.87 2.44
N PRO A 56 4.20 -3.59 3.54
CA PRO A 56 3.97 -3.13 4.92
C PRO A 56 4.59 -1.77 5.21
N ASN A 57 5.80 -1.49 4.73
CA ASN A 57 6.49 -0.22 5.00
C ASN A 57 5.69 0.98 4.48
N ILE A 58 5.00 0.85 3.34
CA ILE A 58 4.14 1.92 2.81
C ILE A 58 2.84 2.05 3.62
N VAL A 59 2.33 0.95 4.17
CA VAL A 59 1.20 0.99 5.11
C VAL A 59 1.59 1.77 6.37
N GLN A 60 2.76 1.50 6.93
CA GLN A 60 3.28 2.23 8.09
C GLN A 60 3.43 3.73 7.81
N MET A 61 4.00 4.11 6.68
CA MET A 61 4.08 5.52 6.26
C MET A 61 2.69 6.18 6.16
N ALA A 62 1.66 5.44 5.72
CA ALA A 62 0.30 5.96 5.66
C ALA A 62 -0.32 6.11 7.06
N LEU A 63 -0.08 5.15 7.97
CA LEU A 63 -0.51 5.20 9.36
C LEU A 63 0.12 6.38 10.11
N GLU A 64 1.41 6.64 9.91
CA GLU A 64 2.14 7.79 10.46
C GLU A 64 1.54 9.14 10.03
N LEU A 65 0.94 9.19 8.84
CA LEU A 65 0.21 10.35 8.33
C LEU A 65 -1.26 10.40 8.77
N GLY A 66 -1.69 9.48 9.63
CA GLY A 66 -3.06 9.42 10.18
C GLY A 66 -4.08 8.69 9.31
N ILE A 67 -3.66 8.01 8.24
CA ILE A 67 -4.57 7.21 7.41
C ILE A 67 -4.81 5.86 8.09
N ARG A 68 -5.91 5.73 8.85
CA ARG A 68 -6.19 4.53 9.65
C ARG A 68 -7.07 3.47 8.98
N ARG A 69 -7.57 3.74 7.77
CA ARG A 69 -8.50 2.84 7.07
C ARG A 69 -7.89 2.40 5.76
N HIS A 70 -7.93 1.11 5.45
CA HIS A 70 -7.43 0.58 4.19
C HIS A 70 -8.46 -0.32 3.52
N LYS A 71 -8.22 -0.64 2.24
CA LYS A 71 -8.93 -1.70 1.54
C LYS A 71 -7.98 -2.66 0.83
N CYS A 72 -8.40 -3.91 0.72
CA CYS A 72 -7.64 -4.99 0.10
C CYS A 72 -8.54 -5.86 -0.78
N ALA A 73 -7.93 -6.75 -1.56
CA ALA A 73 -8.63 -7.65 -2.47
C ALA A 73 -8.56 -9.11 -2.00
N THR A 74 -7.66 -9.45 -1.08
CA THR A 74 -7.46 -10.83 -0.62
C THR A 74 -7.32 -10.92 0.89
N LEU A 75 -7.59 -12.11 1.46
CA LEU A 75 -7.39 -12.37 2.90
C LEU A 75 -5.93 -12.24 3.33
N ARG A 76 -4.96 -12.54 2.45
CA ARG A 76 -3.53 -12.34 2.76
C ARG A 76 -3.17 -10.87 2.93
N GLU A 77 -3.73 -10.02 2.05
CA GLU A 77 -3.55 -8.58 2.17
C GLU A 77 -4.28 -8.03 3.42
N ALA A 78 -5.46 -8.57 3.76
CA ALA A 78 -6.17 -8.21 4.99
C ALA A 78 -5.35 -8.56 6.24
N ALA A 79 -4.78 -9.77 6.30
CA ALA A 79 -3.91 -10.19 7.40
C ALA A 79 -2.68 -9.28 7.53
N MET A 80 -2.00 -8.97 6.42
CA MET A 80 -0.86 -8.05 6.45
C MET A 80 -1.23 -6.65 6.94
N LEU A 81 -2.40 -6.13 6.55
CA LEU A 81 -2.89 -4.85 7.07
C LEU A 81 -3.17 -4.92 8.57
N ALA A 82 -3.75 -6.01 9.06
CA ALA A 82 -3.99 -6.24 10.49
C ALA A 82 -2.66 -6.33 11.28
N GLU A 83 -1.67 -7.06 10.77
CA GLU A 83 -0.31 -7.14 11.35
C GLU A 83 0.37 -5.77 11.40
N CYS A 84 0.09 -4.89 10.45
CA CYS A 84 0.56 -3.50 10.46
C CYS A 84 -0.16 -2.60 11.49
N GLY A 85 -1.21 -3.08 12.14
CA GLY A 85 -2.02 -2.30 13.08
C GLY A 85 -3.09 -1.42 12.42
N VAL A 86 -3.53 -1.74 11.20
CA VAL A 86 -4.65 -1.05 10.56
C VAL A 86 -5.96 -1.46 11.23
N GLU A 87 -6.66 -0.48 11.81
CA GLU A 87 -7.86 -0.70 12.61
C GLU A 87 -9.11 -1.06 11.78
N ASP A 88 -9.19 -0.56 10.54
CA ASP A 88 -10.36 -0.71 9.69
C ASP A 88 -9.97 -1.12 8.26
N VAL A 89 -10.20 -2.40 7.95
CA VAL A 89 -9.85 -3.03 6.68
C VAL A 89 -11.11 -3.46 5.94
N LEU A 90 -11.33 -2.88 4.76
CA LEU A 90 -12.38 -3.31 3.84
C LEU A 90 -11.83 -4.32 2.83
N ILE A 91 -12.38 -5.53 2.81
CA ILE A 91 -12.13 -6.50 1.74
C ILE A 91 -13.06 -6.16 0.57
N ALA A 92 -12.51 -5.50 -0.45
CA ALA A 92 -13.23 -5.03 -1.64
C ALA A 92 -13.37 -6.12 -2.72
N TYR A 93 -13.66 -7.35 -2.30
CA TYR A 93 -13.91 -8.50 -3.16
C TYR A 93 -14.87 -9.49 -2.47
N PRO A 94 -15.82 -10.13 -3.17
CA PRO A 94 -16.74 -11.07 -2.55
C PRO A 94 -16.02 -12.27 -1.90
N MET A 95 -16.33 -12.55 -0.64
CA MET A 95 -15.84 -13.75 0.04
C MET A 95 -16.78 -14.90 -0.25
N VAL A 96 -16.37 -15.79 -1.15
CA VAL A 96 -17.17 -16.92 -1.62
C VAL A 96 -16.48 -18.25 -1.27
N GLY A 97 -17.28 -19.29 -1.08
CA GLY A 97 -16.80 -20.64 -0.79
C GLY A 97 -15.94 -20.69 0.49
N THR A 98 -14.81 -21.39 0.42
CA THR A 98 -13.89 -21.60 1.55
C THR A 98 -13.33 -20.30 2.15
N ASN A 99 -13.34 -19.19 1.41
CA ASN A 99 -12.87 -17.91 1.94
C ASN A 99 -13.80 -17.32 3.01
N THR A 100 -15.06 -17.76 3.10
CA THR A 100 -15.98 -17.32 4.16
C THR A 100 -15.51 -17.78 5.54
N ALA A 101 -15.20 -19.07 5.71
CA ALA A 101 -14.65 -19.62 6.94
C ALA A 101 -13.29 -19.00 7.28
N ARG A 102 -12.41 -18.86 6.28
CA ARG A 102 -11.08 -18.24 6.47
C ARG A 102 -11.16 -16.76 6.87
N LEU A 103 -12.18 -16.03 6.42
CA LEU A 103 -12.43 -14.68 6.90
C LEU A 103 -12.82 -14.70 8.38
N ALA A 104 -13.71 -15.60 8.78
CA ALA A 104 -14.12 -15.72 10.18
C ALA A 104 -12.92 -16.05 11.10
N GLU A 105 -12.03 -16.95 10.66
CA GLU A 105 -10.77 -17.25 11.35
C GLU A 105 -9.88 -16.01 11.49
N LEU A 106 -9.72 -15.22 10.41
CA LEU A 106 -8.91 -14.02 10.44
C LEU A 106 -9.46 -12.94 11.39
N VAL A 107 -10.79 -12.82 11.49
CA VAL A 107 -11.45 -11.85 12.39
C VAL A 107 -11.37 -12.28 13.85
N ALA A 108 -11.23 -13.58 14.12
CA ALA A 108 -11.15 -14.13 15.47
C ALA A 108 -9.72 -14.17 16.06
N ALA A 109 -8.71 -13.90 15.23
CA ALA A 109 -7.29 -13.85 15.62
C ALA A 109 -6.94 -12.53 16.31
#